data_AF-A0A6L5G924-F1
#
_entry.id   AF-A0A6L5G924-F1
#
_cell.length_a   1.000
_cell.length_b   1.000
_cell.length_c   1.000
_cell.angle_alpha   90.00
_cell.angle_beta   90.00
_cell.angle_gamma   90.00
#
_symmetry.space_group_name_H-M   'P 1'
#
loop_
_entity.id
_entity.type
_entity.pdbx_description
1 polymer ?
#
loop_
_entity_poly.entity_id
_entity_poly.type
_entity_poly.pdbx_seq_one_letter_code
_entity_poly.pdbx_strand_id
1 'polypeptide(L)'
;MGDRRPVHRHDRRRHRPPRLRRRQDPHPHRLRRPGHPRGPRADRARGRRPREPRPHRHGRALRLHPRGRQARQRPLHRSGHPVRRRRRRPRHHLRPHLAQTPHRPRPRPGRRRHHTPRRPPRRRGRRPRRPARQVERGARSAQRRRPDRGTIPPLPGRRRRRRRRPESGGPAVNRYHLPARSTADGRYDTVVTPQSAGWVHSGLKVLALEPGGSHTFGTGTAEHLVLPLSGSCDVDCDGERFHLEGRAGVFDGAADFAYAPREAQVTVSSAAGGRFALASAECDRRLPARRGRADRVPVEDRGAGTCARQVRGYCMPGTFDADKLLVCEVVTPGGNWSSYPPHKHDEERDGESVLEEIYYFETDRPEGFAFHRVYGTPGRPIDVTAEVRTGDVVLVPHGWHGPSAAAPGYDLFYLNVMAGPGRRDWLITDDPAHAWIRSTWDAKETAR
;
A
#
# COMPACT_ATOMS: atom_id res chain seq x y z
N MET A 1 -68.87 9.34 38.06
CA MET A 1 -69.28 8.26 37.14
C MET A 1 -68.45 8.40 35.88
N GLY A 2 -67.90 7.36 35.25
CA GLY A 2 -67.83 5.94 35.64
C GLY A 2 -66.48 5.35 35.23
N ASP A 3 -66.12 4.20 35.80
CA ASP A 3 -64.79 3.56 35.69
C ASP A 3 -64.88 2.23 34.90
N ARG A 4 -63.70 1.67 34.57
CA ARG A 4 -63.40 0.26 34.22
C ARG A 4 -63.35 -0.17 32.74
N ARG A 5 -62.23 -0.80 32.40
CA ARG A 5 -62.11 -1.88 31.40
C ARG A 5 -62.74 -3.17 31.94
N PRO A 6 -63.01 -4.15 31.07
CA PRO A 6 -62.63 -5.54 31.39
C PRO A 6 -61.73 -6.17 30.31
N VAL A 7 -61.18 -7.36 30.62
CA VAL A 7 -60.24 -8.12 29.77
C VAL A 7 -60.68 -9.58 29.67
N HIS A 8 -60.79 -10.11 28.45
CA HIS A 8 -61.01 -11.53 28.14
C HIS A 8 -60.31 -11.90 26.82
N ARG A 9 -59.89 -13.15 26.56
CA ARG A 9 -59.30 -14.21 27.41
C ARG A 9 -58.54 -15.18 26.47
N HIS A 10 -57.78 -16.14 27.01
CA HIS A 10 -57.02 -17.12 26.22
C HIS A 10 -57.88 -18.04 25.33
N ASP A 11 -57.28 -18.54 24.24
CA ASP A 11 -56.96 -19.97 24.19
C ASP A 11 -55.46 -20.19 23.84
N ARG A 12 -54.91 -21.34 24.24
CA ARG A 12 -53.58 -21.87 23.91
C ARG A 12 -53.71 -23.36 23.61
N ARG A 13 -53.78 -23.75 22.34
CA ARG A 13 -53.66 -25.18 21.97
C ARG A 13 -52.35 -25.46 21.24
N ARG A 14 -51.47 -26.18 21.94
CA ARG A 14 -50.28 -26.84 21.37
C ARG A 14 -50.71 -28.17 20.76
N HIS A 15 -50.24 -28.51 19.57
CA HIS A 15 -50.03 -29.91 19.18
C HIS A 15 -48.66 -30.07 18.51
N ARG A 16 -48.07 -31.27 18.65
CA ARG A 16 -46.70 -31.62 18.22
C ARG A 16 -46.69 -32.22 16.80
N PRO A 17 -45.55 -32.18 16.09
CA PRO A 17 -45.43 -32.70 14.73
C PRO A 17 -45.31 -34.24 14.69
N PRO A 18 -45.65 -34.88 13.56
CA PRO A 18 -45.29 -36.27 13.29
C PRO A 18 -43.77 -36.43 13.08
N ARG A 19 -43.24 -37.64 13.30
CA ARG A 19 -41.80 -37.95 13.21
C ARG A 19 -41.41 -38.62 11.89
N LEU A 20 -40.25 -38.21 11.38
CA LEU A 20 -39.26 -38.96 10.58
C LEU A 20 -39.63 -40.39 10.10
N ARG A 21 -39.48 -40.63 8.78
CA ARG A 21 -39.00 -41.92 8.25
C ARG A 21 -37.83 -41.69 7.29
N ARG A 22 -36.85 -42.60 7.32
CA ARG A 22 -35.64 -42.60 6.47
C ARG A 22 -35.92 -43.22 5.09
N ARG A 23 -35.33 -42.65 4.04
CA ARG A 23 -34.63 -43.34 2.92
C ARG A 23 -33.49 -42.38 2.50
N GLN A 24 -32.20 -42.72 2.54
CA GLN A 24 -31.44 -43.82 1.92
C GLN A 24 -31.29 -43.69 0.41
N ASP A 25 -30.03 -43.49 0.01
CA ASP A 25 -29.51 -43.43 -1.35
C ASP A 25 -29.43 -44.81 -2.01
N PRO A 26 -29.55 -44.90 -3.34
CA PRO A 26 -29.04 -46.02 -4.13
C PRO A 26 -27.73 -45.63 -4.84
N HIS A 27 -26.64 -46.36 -4.55
CA HIS A 27 -25.38 -46.28 -5.31
C HIS A 27 -25.40 -47.29 -6.50
N PRO A 28 -24.33 -47.46 -7.33
CA PRO A 28 -24.50 -47.62 -8.78
C PRO A 28 -24.58 -49.08 -9.29
N HIS A 29 -25.09 -49.23 -10.51
CA HIS A 29 -24.92 -50.43 -11.34
C HIS A 29 -24.21 -50.13 -12.67
N ARG A 30 -23.71 -51.18 -13.34
CA ARG A 30 -22.64 -51.11 -14.36
C ARG A 30 -22.83 -52.21 -15.43
N LEU A 31 -22.35 -51.96 -16.66
CA LEU A 31 -22.34 -52.87 -17.84
C LEU A 31 -23.72 -53.03 -18.52
N ARG A 32 -23.86 -53.33 -19.83
CA ARG A 32 -22.94 -53.94 -20.83
C ARG A 32 -22.91 -53.21 -22.20
N ARG A 33 -21.98 -53.63 -23.09
CA ARG A 33 -21.94 -53.34 -24.55
C ARG A 33 -22.71 -54.42 -25.36
N PRO A 34 -23.07 -54.18 -26.64
CA PRO A 34 -22.23 -54.60 -27.79
C PRO A 34 -21.96 -53.43 -28.80
N GLY A 35 -21.19 -53.53 -29.88
CA GLY A 35 -20.37 -54.61 -30.47
C GLY A 35 -19.47 -54.08 -31.62
N HIS A 36 -18.59 -54.92 -32.20
CA HIS A 36 -17.65 -54.57 -33.31
C HIS A 36 -17.92 -55.41 -34.57
N PRO A 37 -17.62 -54.87 -35.77
CA PRO A 37 -16.53 -55.42 -36.61
C PRO A 37 -15.68 -54.29 -37.28
N ARG A 38 -14.55 -54.51 -37.97
CA ARG A 38 -13.48 -55.55 -37.99
C ARG A 38 -12.20 -54.87 -38.54
N GLY A 39 -11.01 -55.41 -38.24
CA GLY A 39 -9.70 -54.91 -38.74
C GLY A 39 -9.35 -55.38 -40.16
N PRO A 40 -8.05 -55.46 -40.58
CA PRO A 40 -6.82 -55.68 -39.78
C PRO A 40 -5.75 -54.57 -40.03
N ARG A 41 -4.40 -54.69 -39.97
CA ARG A 41 -3.42 -55.78 -39.73
C ARG A 41 -2.03 -55.19 -39.32
N ALA A 42 -1.32 -55.82 -38.36
CA ALA A 42 0.16 -55.97 -38.24
C ALA A 42 1.09 -54.72 -38.23
N ASP A 43 2.28 -54.66 -37.58
CA ASP A 43 3.14 -55.59 -36.79
C ASP A 43 3.78 -54.79 -35.61
N ARG A 44 4.46 -55.25 -34.53
CA ARG A 44 4.95 -56.51 -33.89
C ARG A 44 6.48 -56.50 -33.58
N ALA A 45 6.87 -56.03 -32.37
CA ALA A 45 8.06 -56.45 -31.60
C ALA A 45 7.86 -55.99 -30.13
N ARG A 46 8.00 -56.79 -29.04
CA ARG A 46 9.18 -57.46 -28.43
C ARG A 46 10.32 -56.47 -28.07
N GLY A 47 10.80 -56.33 -26.81
CA GLY A 47 10.39 -56.88 -25.50
C GLY A 47 11.51 -56.83 -24.43
N ARG A 48 11.21 -57.33 -23.21
CA ARG A 48 12.08 -57.55 -22.00
C ARG A 48 12.04 -56.51 -20.85
N ARG A 49 12.28 -56.99 -19.62
CA ARG A 49 12.41 -56.30 -18.31
C ARG A 49 13.70 -56.77 -17.61
N PRO A 50 14.23 -56.01 -16.64
CA PRO A 50 14.52 -56.56 -15.29
C PRO A 50 13.93 -55.65 -14.17
N ARG A 51 13.13 -56.19 -13.23
CA ARG A 51 13.47 -56.68 -11.87
C ARG A 51 13.77 -55.58 -10.82
N GLU A 52 12.88 -55.48 -9.82
CA GLU A 52 13.05 -54.72 -8.56
C GLU A 52 14.07 -55.40 -7.60
N PRO A 53 14.64 -54.63 -6.66
CA PRO A 53 14.78 -55.03 -5.26
C PRO A 53 13.85 -54.21 -4.34
N ARG A 54 13.40 -54.81 -3.23
CA ARG A 54 12.58 -54.16 -2.19
C ARG A 54 13.41 -53.92 -0.90
N PRO A 55 12.87 -53.49 0.27
CA PRO A 55 13.19 -52.15 0.76
C PRO A 55 13.79 -52.11 2.18
N HIS A 56 14.54 -51.05 2.49
CA HIS A 56 14.92 -50.76 3.88
C HIS A 56 13.82 -49.99 4.64
N ARG A 57 13.75 -50.24 5.96
CA ARG A 57 12.80 -49.63 6.91
C ARG A 57 13.43 -48.44 7.65
N HIS A 58 12.62 -47.83 8.52
CA HIS A 58 12.93 -46.76 9.49
C HIS A 58 12.95 -45.34 8.87
N GLY A 59 12.51 -44.28 9.56
CA GLY A 59 11.97 -44.18 10.93
C GLY A 59 10.51 -43.70 11.02
N ARG A 60 9.94 -43.68 12.23
CA ARG A 60 8.61 -43.12 12.53
C ARG A 60 8.71 -41.64 12.93
N ALA A 61 7.61 -40.90 12.74
CA ALA A 61 7.48 -39.52 13.22
C ALA A 61 7.37 -39.43 14.76
N LEU A 62 7.80 -38.30 15.32
CA LEU A 62 7.42 -37.83 16.65
C LEU A 62 6.96 -36.36 16.56
N ARG A 63 5.70 -36.11 16.90
CA ARG A 63 5.23 -34.78 17.34
C ARG A 63 5.39 -34.72 18.86
N LEU A 64 5.90 -33.62 19.41
CA LEU A 64 5.90 -33.36 20.85
C LEU A 64 5.35 -31.97 21.15
N HIS A 65 4.24 -31.92 21.89
CA HIS A 65 3.81 -30.74 22.63
C HIS A 65 4.48 -30.72 24.00
N PRO A 66 4.63 -29.53 24.61
CA PRO A 66 4.60 -29.41 26.06
C PRO A 66 3.49 -28.44 26.54
N ARG A 67 2.43 -29.01 27.11
CA ARG A 67 1.79 -28.48 28.32
C ARG A 67 2.11 -29.50 29.42
N GLY A 68 2.61 -29.17 30.61
CA GLY A 68 2.85 -27.88 31.26
C GLY A 68 2.45 -28.00 32.73
N ARG A 69 3.14 -27.33 33.68
CA ARG A 69 2.68 -27.26 35.08
C ARG A 69 3.16 -26.00 35.81
N GLN A 70 2.44 -25.66 36.87
CA GLN A 70 2.59 -24.44 37.65
C GLN A 70 3.48 -24.66 38.88
N ALA A 71 4.19 -23.62 39.30
CA ALA A 71 4.64 -23.46 40.68
C ALA A 71 4.40 -22.00 41.11
N ARG A 72 3.76 -21.79 42.27
CA ARG A 72 3.54 -20.46 42.86
C ARG A 72 4.55 -20.23 43.99
N GLN A 73 5.32 -19.15 43.95
CA GLN A 73 5.85 -18.49 45.15
C GLN A 73 5.91 -16.97 44.94
N ARG A 74 5.74 -16.21 46.03
CA ARG A 74 5.63 -14.75 46.09
C ARG A 74 5.71 -14.32 47.58
N PRO A 75 6.13 -13.09 47.91
CA PRO A 75 7.33 -12.36 47.50
C PRO A 75 8.27 -12.08 48.70
N LEU A 76 9.43 -11.45 48.46
CA LEU A 76 10.17 -10.74 49.51
C LEU A 76 10.53 -9.32 49.05
N HIS A 77 10.22 -8.33 49.88
CA HIS A 77 10.73 -6.96 49.75
C HIS A 77 12.11 -6.84 50.42
N ARG A 78 13.05 -6.14 49.78
CA ARG A 78 13.88 -5.15 50.48
C ARG A 78 14.46 -4.10 49.54
N SER A 79 14.66 -2.91 50.09
CA SER A 79 15.15 -1.69 49.44
C SER A 79 16.68 -1.70 49.24
N GLY A 80 17.19 -1.10 48.15
CA GLY A 80 18.63 -0.97 47.95
C GLY A 80 19.07 -0.21 46.69
N HIS A 81 19.27 1.11 46.80
CA HIS A 81 19.94 1.98 45.82
C HIS A 81 20.80 3.01 46.60
N PRO A 82 21.83 3.64 45.99
CA PRO A 82 22.51 3.33 44.72
C PRO A 82 24.05 3.28 44.84
N VAL A 83 24.76 2.61 43.90
CA VAL A 83 26.20 2.83 43.68
C VAL A 83 26.53 2.93 42.20
N ARG A 84 27.17 4.05 41.80
CA ARG A 84 27.71 4.25 40.44
C ARG A 84 28.97 3.40 40.24
N ARG A 85 29.09 2.68 39.12
CA ARG A 85 30.40 2.26 38.57
C ARG A 85 30.51 2.56 37.07
N ARG A 86 31.56 3.30 36.69
CA ARG A 86 31.92 3.58 35.30
C ARG A 86 32.67 2.38 34.69
N ARG A 87 32.34 1.98 33.46
CA ARG A 87 33.23 1.26 32.52
C ARG A 87 33.09 1.99 31.17
N ARG A 88 34.09 2.78 30.75
CA ARG A 88 35.26 2.38 29.95
C ARG A 88 34.88 1.58 28.70
N ARG A 89 34.83 2.25 27.55
CA ARG A 89 34.94 1.65 26.20
C ARG A 89 36.42 1.54 25.82
N PRO A 90 36.86 0.49 25.09
CA PRO A 90 38.18 0.48 24.43
C PRO A 90 38.18 1.33 23.14
N ARG A 91 39.38 1.56 22.58
CA ARG A 91 39.62 2.20 21.27
C ARG A 91 40.71 1.43 20.53
N HIS A 92 40.50 1.09 19.26
CA HIS A 92 41.50 1.11 18.19
C HIS A 92 40.81 1.69 16.95
N HIS A 93 41.29 2.72 16.23
CA HIS A 93 42.61 3.01 15.64
C HIS A 93 42.88 2.27 14.33
N LEU A 94 42.58 2.94 13.20
CA LEU A 94 43.41 2.94 11.97
C LEU A 94 42.99 4.09 11.03
N ARG A 95 43.97 4.92 10.61
CA ARG A 95 43.90 5.95 9.55
C ARG A 95 45.32 6.49 9.26
N PRO A 96 45.62 6.86 8.01
CA PRO A 96 46.10 8.23 7.71
C PRO A 96 45.29 8.82 6.51
N HIS A 97 45.72 9.59 5.48
CA HIS A 97 46.87 10.46 5.06
C HIS A 97 46.27 11.50 4.05
N LEU A 98 46.82 12.69 3.73
CA LEU A 98 47.54 13.69 4.53
C LEU A 98 47.56 15.09 3.84
N ALA A 99 46.58 15.97 4.08
CA ALA A 99 46.59 17.38 3.62
C ALA A 99 45.81 18.25 4.62
N GLN A 100 46.43 18.83 5.65
CA GLN A 100 47.24 20.08 5.70
C GLN A 100 46.38 21.37 5.89
N THR A 101 47.04 22.44 6.34
CA THR A 101 46.55 23.45 7.33
C THR A 101 46.81 24.92 6.84
N PRO A 102 46.40 26.05 7.50
CA PRO A 102 46.28 26.27 8.96
C PRO A 102 45.22 27.27 9.56
N HIS A 103 45.06 27.17 10.90
CA HIS A 103 44.86 28.21 11.95
C HIS A 103 44.05 29.52 11.69
N ARG A 104 42.90 29.78 12.35
CA ARG A 104 42.61 30.23 13.76
C ARG A 104 42.31 31.77 13.83
N PRO A 105 41.69 32.33 14.90
CA PRO A 105 40.99 31.72 16.05
C PRO A 105 39.52 32.23 16.23
N ARG A 106 38.84 31.82 17.32
CA ARG A 106 37.56 32.40 17.81
C ARG A 106 37.72 33.04 19.20
N PRO A 107 37.00 34.12 19.54
CA PRO A 107 36.77 34.55 20.93
C PRO A 107 35.61 33.77 21.60
N ARG A 108 35.39 34.01 22.91
CA ARG A 108 34.40 33.34 23.79
C ARG A 108 33.21 34.26 24.17
N PRO A 109 32.09 33.73 24.71
CA PRO A 109 30.81 34.46 24.76
C PRO A 109 30.58 35.31 26.03
N GLY A 110 29.78 36.38 25.89
CA GLY A 110 29.19 37.19 26.97
C GLY A 110 27.72 36.83 27.26
N ARG A 111 27.16 37.33 28.37
CA ARG A 111 25.80 37.02 28.87
C ARG A 111 24.79 38.15 28.60
N ARG A 112 23.49 37.77 28.55
CA ARG A 112 22.23 38.48 28.94
C ARG A 112 22.30 40.03 29.11
N ARG A 113 21.32 40.83 28.67
CA ARG A 113 19.89 40.80 29.06
C ARG A 113 18.95 41.46 28.01
N HIS A 114 17.64 41.44 28.31
CA HIS A 114 16.50 41.98 27.55
C HIS A 114 16.58 43.50 27.26
N HIS A 115 15.89 43.96 26.21
CA HIS A 115 14.86 45.02 26.27
C HIS A 115 13.99 44.99 24.99
N THR A 116 12.74 45.45 25.08
CA THR A 116 11.78 45.59 23.95
C THR A 116 11.54 47.09 23.64
N PRO A 117 10.63 47.50 22.72
CA PRO A 117 11.00 47.83 21.35
C PRO A 117 10.85 49.33 20.99
N ARG A 118 11.58 49.77 19.95
CA ARG A 118 11.51 51.15 19.40
C ARG A 118 10.61 51.24 18.16
N ARG A 119 9.68 52.21 18.16
CA ARG A 119 9.28 53.04 16.99
C ARG A 119 10.23 54.27 16.93
N PRO A 120 10.18 55.21 15.95
CA PRO A 120 9.38 55.33 14.70
C PRO A 120 10.37 55.49 13.49
N PRO A 121 10.19 56.38 12.47
CA PRO A 121 9.01 56.89 11.74
C PRO A 121 9.06 56.63 10.20
N ARG A 122 8.05 57.09 9.45
CA ARG A 122 8.03 57.14 7.97
C ARG A 122 8.86 58.33 7.43
N ARG A 123 9.46 58.22 6.23
CA ARG A 123 9.77 59.37 5.34
C ARG A 123 9.72 58.98 3.84
N ARG A 124 9.60 59.99 2.97
CA ARG A 124 9.40 59.88 1.51
C ARG A 124 10.73 59.87 0.74
N GLY A 125 10.76 59.27 -0.45
CA GLY A 125 11.86 59.40 -1.44
C GLY A 125 11.37 59.18 -2.88
N ARG A 126 11.85 60.01 -3.83
CA ARG A 126 11.59 59.93 -5.29
C ARG A 126 12.85 59.49 -6.04
N ARG A 127 12.70 58.97 -7.27
CA ARG A 127 13.58 59.01 -8.50
C ARG A 127 13.54 57.65 -9.27
N PRO A 128 14.06 57.50 -10.52
CA PRO A 128 13.18 57.54 -11.70
C PRO A 128 13.38 56.38 -12.70
N ARG A 129 12.64 56.41 -13.83
CA ARG A 129 12.79 55.48 -14.97
C ARG A 129 14.10 55.69 -15.76
N ARG A 130 14.68 54.61 -16.31
CA ARG A 130 15.50 54.61 -17.55
C ARG A 130 15.21 53.32 -18.37
N PRO A 131 15.58 53.26 -19.67
CA PRO A 131 14.74 52.59 -20.68
C PRO A 131 15.28 51.24 -21.21
N ALA A 132 14.44 50.59 -22.04
CA ALA A 132 14.79 49.43 -22.85
C ALA A 132 15.76 49.77 -24.01
N ARG A 133 16.32 48.73 -24.63
CA ARG A 133 17.06 48.79 -25.91
C ARG A 133 16.36 47.95 -26.98
N GLN A 134 16.43 48.43 -28.22
CA GLN A 134 16.06 47.67 -29.42
C GLN A 134 17.15 46.64 -29.78
N VAL A 135 16.79 45.69 -30.64
CA VAL A 135 17.73 44.97 -31.51
C VAL A 135 17.28 45.22 -32.95
N GLU A 136 18.22 45.59 -33.82
CA GLU A 136 17.94 46.05 -35.19
C GLU A 136 17.97 44.92 -36.22
N ARG A 137 17.56 45.24 -37.45
CA ARG A 137 17.60 44.35 -38.62
C ARG A 137 18.90 44.54 -39.40
N GLY A 138 19.48 43.46 -39.91
CA GLY A 138 20.51 43.47 -40.94
C GLY A 138 20.25 42.37 -41.97
N ALA A 139 20.46 42.66 -43.25
CA ALA A 139 20.24 41.71 -44.34
C ALA A 139 21.10 42.05 -45.57
N ARG A 140 21.58 41.04 -46.30
CA ARG A 140 21.61 41.02 -47.77
C ARG A 140 22.02 39.66 -48.36
N SER A 141 21.29 39.34 -49.41
CA SER A 141 21.44 38.30 -50.45
C SER A 141 22.85 38.04 -51.01
N ALA A 142 23.05 36.81 -51.49
CA ALA A 142 23.89 36.52 -52.66
C ALA A 142 23.19 35.47 -53.56
N GLN A 143 23.28 35.62 -54.89
CA GLN A 143 22.77 34.67 -55.88
C GLN A 143 23.92 33.96 -56.60
N ARG A 144 23.72 32.70 -57.04
CA ARG A 144 24.44 32.11 -58.20
C ARG A 144 23.62 30.99 -58.86
N ARG A 145 24.01 30.62 -60.08
CA ARG A 145 23.15 29.94 -61.08
C ARG A 145 23.15 28.40 -60.96
N ARG A 146 22.08 27.78 -61.48
CA ARG A 146 22.00 26.35 -61.84
C ARG A 146 22.75 26.05 -63.15
N PRO A 147 23.09 24.78 -63.41
CA PRO A 147 22.89 24.13 -64.70
C PRO A 147 21.68 23.17 -64.68
N ASP A 148 21.23 22.73 -65.86
CA ASP A 148 19.97 22.02 -66.07
C ASP A 148 20.15 20.50 -66.34
N ARG A 149 19.12 19.68 -66.09
CA ARG A 149 18.93 18.30 -66.61
C ARG A 149 17.64 17.64 -66.13
N GLY A 150 16.86 17.11 -67.07
CA GLY A 150 15.98 15.94 -66.86
C GLY A 150 14.50 16.21 -66.54
N THR A 151 13.70 16.45 -67.57
CA THR A 151 12.22 16.45 -67.45
C THR A 151 11.70 15.02 -67.29
N ILE A 152 11.01 14.72 -66.18
CA ILE A 152 10.32 13.44 -65.95
C ILE A 152 8.80 13.72 -65.94
N PRO A 153 7.97 12.98 -66.72
CA PRO A 153 6.53 13.19 -66.74
C PRO A 153 5.87 12.77 -65.40
N PRO A 154 4.84 13.50 -64.92
CA PRO A 154 4.21 13.23 -63.63
C PRO A 154 3.34 11.97 -63.66
N LEU A 155 3.64 11.01 -62.78
CA LEU A 155 2.77 9.85 -62.53
C LEU A 155 1.43 10.28 -61.89
N PRO A 156 0.31 9.61 -62.23
CA PRO A 156 -1.01 9.99 -61.73
C PRO A 156 -1.11 9.88 -60.19
N GLY A 157 -1.52 10.98 -59.56
CA GLY A 157 -1.49 11.15 -58.12
C GLY A 157 -2.44 10.22 -57.36
N ARG A 158 -1.94 9.08 -56.86
CA ARG A 158 -2.65 8.27 -55.85
C ARG A 158 -2.95 9.14 -54.63
N ARG A 159 -4.23 9.45 -54.39
CA ARG A 159 -4.71 10.16 -53.20
C ARG A 159 -4.26 9.43 -51.92
N ARG A 160 -3.13 9.84 -51.33
CA ARG A 160 -2.79 9.49 -49.95
C ARG A 160 -3.90 10.03 -49.06
N ARG A 161 -4.83 9.18 -48.60
CA ARG A 161 -5.76 9.51 -47.52
C ARG A 161 -4.90 10.01 -46.35
N ARG A 162 -4.98 11.32 -46.04
CA ARG A 162 -4.43 11.84 -44.78
C ARG A 162 -5.15 11.09 -43.66
N ARG A 163 -4.46 10.13 -43.02
CA ARG A 163 -4.89 9.68 -41.68
C ARG A 163 -4.98 10.96 -40.86
N ARG A 164 -6.16 11.26 -40.31
CA ARG A 164 -6.27 12.31 -39.29
C ARG A 164 -5.23 11.95 -38.23
N ARG A 165 -4.33 12.86 -37.88
CA ARG A 165 -3.69 12.77 -36.56
C ARG A 165 -4.84 12.77 -35.56
N PRO A 166 -4.81 11.95 -34.49
CA PRO A 166 -5.64 12.20 -33.34
C PRO A 166 -5.45 13.68 -32.95
N GLU A 167 -6.54 14.36 -32.65
CA GLU A 167 -6.45 15.71 -32.12
C GLU A 167 -5.63 15.64 -30.83
N SER A 168 -4.63 16.51 -30.71
CA SER A 168 -3.81 16.61 -29.51
C SER A 168 -4.64 17.27 -28.43
N GLY A 169 -5.51 16.50 -27.78
CA GLY A 169 -6.11 16.89 -26.52
C GLY A 169 -5.02 17.28 -25.52
N GLY A 170 -5.37 18.16 -24.58
CA GLY A 170 -4.51 18.39 -23.42
C GLY A 170 -4.20 17.07 -22.70
N PRO A 171 -3.13 17.02 -21.87
CA PRO A 171 -2.70 15.79 -21.22
C PRO A 171 -3.89 15.11 -20.54
N ALA A 172 -4.25 13.93 -21.04
CA ALA A 172 -5.44 13.23 -20.59
C ALA A 172 -5.24 12.86 -19.13
N VAL A 173 -5.96 13.54 -18.24
CA VAL A 173 -5.89 13.31 -16.79
C VAL A 173 -6.26 11.85 -16.56
N ASN A 174 -5.26 11.05 -16.19
CA ASN A 174 -5.46 9.62 -16.03
C ASN A 174 -6.34 9.42 -14.80
N ARG A 175 -7.58 8.94 -15.00
CA ARG A 175 -8.59 8.86 -13.93
C ARG A 175 -8.16 7.99 -12.72
N TYR A 176 -7.09 7.22 -12.87
CA TYR A 176 -6.51 6.37 -11.83
C TYR A 176 -5.36 7.04 -11.08
N HIS A 177 -4.83 8.20 -11.53
CA HIS A 177 -3.89 9.03 -10.77
C HIS A 177 -4.65 10.26 -10.26
N LEU A 178 -4.73 10.39 -8.94
CA LEU A 178 -5.40 11.49 -8.24
C LEU A 178 -4.31 12.34 -7.58
N PRO A 179 -3.96 13.53 -8.12
CA PRO A 179 -2.95 14.40 -7.53
C PRO A 179 -3.32 14.84 -6.11
N ALA A 180 -2.32 15.21 -5.31
CA ALA A 180 -2.50 15.68 -3.94
C ALA A 180 -3.62 16.74 -3.82
N ARG A 181 -4.55 16.51 -2.89
CA ARG A 181 -5.75 17.31 -2.64
C ARG A 181 -6.78 17.41 -3.78
N SER A 182 -6.62 16.71 -4.89
CA SER A 182 -7.61 16.72 -5.99
C SER A 182 -8.99 16.16 -5.58
N THR A 183 -9.03 15.31 -4.55
CA THR A 183 -10.26 14.80 -3.92
C THR A 183 -10.42 15.25 -2.46
N ALA A 184 -9.87 16.40 -2.09
CA ALA A 184 -10.03 16.95 -0.75
C ALA A 184 -11.49 17.42 -0.49
N ASP A 185 -12.01 17.13 0.70
CA ASP A 185 -13.35 17.53 1.15
C ASP A 185 -13.34 17.88 2.64
N GLY A 186 -13.73 19.12 2.97
CA GLY A 186 -13.77 19.62 4.35
C GLY A 186 -12.43 19.48 5.09
N ARG A 187 -12.37 18.52 6.03
CA ARG A 187 -11.18 18.19 6.84
C ARG A 187 -10.32 17.07 6.24
N TYR A 188 -10.74 16.48 5.11
CA TYR A 188 -10.01 15.41 4.45
C TYR A 188 -9.12 15.98 3.35
N ASP A 189 -7.81 15.74 3.43
CA ASP A 189 -6.82 16.03 2.38
C ASP A 189 -7.03 15.15 1.14
N THR A 190 -7.68 14.01 1.32
CA THR A 190 -7.89 12.96 0.32
C THR A 190 -9.19 12.24 0.64
N VAL A 191 -10.05 12.03 -0.35
CA VAL A 191 -11.21 11.14 -0.27
C VAL A 191 -11.23 10.21 -1.47
N VAL A 192 -11.25 8.91 -1.20
CA VAL A 192 -11.50 7.84 -2.17
C VAL A 192 -12.53 6.91 -1.53
N THR A 193 -13.71 6.83 -2.14
CA THR A 193 -14.73 5.83 -1.83
C THR A 193 -14.80 4.79 -2.96
N PRO A 194 -15.35 3.58 -2.71
CA PRO A 194 -15.56 2.59 -3.76
C PRO A 194 -16.27 3.15 -5.00
N GLN A 195 -17.30 3.96 -4.76
CA GLN A 195 -18.11 4.59 -5.82
C GLN A 195 -17.29 5.60 -6.64
N SER A 196 -16.39 6.37 -6.02
CA SER A 196 -15.49 7.29 -6.75
C SER A 196 -14.40 6.58 -7.57
N ALA A 197 -13.93 5.42 -7.11
CA ALA A 197 -12.94 4.61 -7.80
C ALA A 197 -13.56 3.73 -8.91
N GLY A 198 -14.87 3.49 -8.85
CA GLY A 198 -15.62 2.65 -9.77
C GLY A 198 -15.55 1.16 -9.44
N TRP A 199 -15.43 0.82 -8.14
CA TRP A 199 -15.31 -0.55 -7.62
C TRP A 199 -16.18 -0.75 -6.37
N VAL A 200 -16.02 -1.86 -5.62
CA VAL A 200 -16.97 -2.30 -4.58
C VAL A 200 -16.47 -2.14 -3.14
N HIS A 201 -15.19 -2.42 -2.85
CA HIS A 201 -14.73 -2.62 -1.47
C HIS A 201 -13.82 -1.52 -0.91
N SER A 202 -12.71 -1.21 -1.58
CA SER A 202 -11.61 -0.42 -1.00
C SER A 202 -11.92 1.07 -0.91
N GLY A 203 -11.55 1.70 0.21
CA GLY A 203 -11.66 3.15 0.41
C GLY A 203 -10.54 3.72 1.27
N LEU A 204 -10.27 5.01 1.12
CA LEU A 204 -9.28 5.75 1.90
C LEU A 204 -9.74 7.20 2.08
N LYS A 205 -9.67 7.71 3.31
CA LYS A 205 -9.67 9.16 3.56
C LYS A 205 -8.40 9.54 4.33
N VAL A 206 -7.86 10.74 4.11
CA VAL A 206 -6.77 11.28 4.94
C VAL A 206 -7.28 12.48 5.70
N LEU A 207 -7.55 12.31 6.99
CA LEU A 207 -8.06 13.34 7.89
C LEU A 207 -6.92 14.23 8.39
N ALA A 208 -7.01 15.54 8.14
CA ALA A 208 -6.14 16.53 8.75
C ALA A 208 -6.83 17.18 9.96
N LEU A 209 -6.14 17.25 11.09
CA LEU A 209 -6.58 17.95 12.30
C LEU A 209 -5.55 19.01 12.71
N GLU A 210 -6.05 20.22 12.94
CA GLU A 210 -5.33 21.29 13.65
C GLU A 210 -5.08 20.92 15.12
N PRO A 211 -4.16 21.59 15.84
CA PRO A 211 -3.98 21.42 17.28
C PRO A 211 -5.26 21.63 18.09
N GLY A 212 -5.61 20.66 18.93
CA GLY A 212 -6.88 20.61 19.68
C GLY A 212 -8.09 20.19 18.82
N GLY A 213 -7.88 19.84 17.55
CA GLY A 213 -8.92 19.43 16.62
C GLY A 213 -9.54 18.08 16.96
N SER A 214 -10.83 17.95 16.62
CA SER A 214 -11.59 16.70 16.72
C SER A 214 -12.53 16.57 15.52
N HIS A 215 -12.81 15.35 15.09
CA HIS A 215 -13.73 15.04 14.00
C HIS A 215 -14.44 13.71 14.22
N THR A 216 -15.76 13.70 14.08
CA THR A 216 -16.63 12.52 14.24
C THR A 216 -17.18 12.06 12.90
N PHE A 217 -17.21 10.75 12.67
CA PHE A 217 -17.81 10.13 11.48
C PHE A 217 -18.44 8.77 11.83
N GLY A 218 -19.41 8.33 11.03
CA GLY A 218 -19.91 6.95 11.06
C GLY A 218 -19.16 6.08 10.06
N THR A 219 -18.92 4.81 10.40
CA THR A 219 -18.25 3.84 9.51
C THR A 219 -19.18 3.24 8.45
N GLY A 220 -20.50 3.37 8.61
CA GLY A 220 -21.48 2.84 7.65
C GLY A 220 -21.42 1.33 7.57
N THR A 221 -21.37 0.77 6.37
CA THR A 221 -21.23 -0.67 6.10
C THR A 221 -19.77 -1.16 6.05
N ALA A 222 -18.79 -0.25 6.14
CA ALA A 222 -17.37 -0.56 6.04
C ALA A 222 -16.69 -0.72 7.40
N GLU A 223 -15.68 -1.60 7.48
CA GLU A 223 -14.70 -1.55 8.57
C GLU A 223 -13.60 -0.52 8.25
N HIS A 224 -13.01 0.06 9.29
CA HIS A 224 -12.01 1.12 9.19
C HIS A 224 -10.77 0.83 10.03
N LEU A 225 -9.63 1.32 9.54
CA LEU A 225 -8.36 1.41 10.27
C LEU A 225 -7.91 2.88 10.31
N VAL A 226 -7.80 3.41 11.52
CA VAL A 226 -7.27 4.75 11.82
C VAL A 226 -5.77 4.62 12.10
N LEU A 227 -4.94 5.15 11.20
CA LEU A 227 -3.48 5.09 11.26
C LEU A 227 -2.88 6.51 11.18
N PRO A 228 -2.06 6.93 12.17
CA PRO A 228 -1.28 8.15 12.05
C PRO A 228 -0.28 8.10 10.89
N LEU A 229 -0.39 9.08 10.00
CA LEU A 229 0.67 9.46 9.05
C LEU A 229 1.63 10.45 9.74
N SER A 230 1.08 11.36 10.54
CA SER A 230 1.82 12.22 11.47
C SER A 230 0.97 12.64 12.68
N GLY A 231 1.61 12.85 13.82
CA GLY A 231 0.97 13.23 15.10
C GLY A 231 0.37 12.05 15.87
N SER A 232 0.13 12.21 17.17
CA SER A 232 -0.61 11.26 18.01
C SER A 232 -2.09 11.66 18.10
N CYS A 233 -2.98 10.71 18.38
CA CYS A 233 -4.41 11.00 18.54
C CYS A 233 -5.08 10.07 19.56
N ASP A 234 -6.24 10.50 20.07
CA ASP A 234 -7.18 9.67 20.81
C ASP A 234 -8.36 9.35 19.90
N VAL A 235 -8.71 8.06 19.83
CA VAL A 235 -9.83 7.53 19.06
C VAL A 235 -10.89 7.00 20.02
N ASP A 236 -12.09 7.58 19.99
CA ASP A 236 -13.29 7.10 20.68
C ASP A 236 -14.16 6.37 19.66
N CYS A 237 -14.50 5.10 19.90
CA CYS A 237 -15.31 4.26 19.03
C CYS A 237 -16.43 3.63 19.85
N ASP A 238 -17.68 4.09 19.64
CA ASP A 238 -18.85 3.71 20.45
C ASP A 238 -18.66 3.86 21.98
N GLY A 239 -17.76 4.74 22.43
CA GLY A 239 -17.39 4.94 23.84
C GLY A 239 -16.15 4.17 24.31
N GLU A 240 -15.60 3.23 23.53
CA GLU A 240 -14.30 2.61 23.81
C GLU A 240 -13.17 3.52 23.31
N ARG A 241 -12.18 3.80 24.17
CA ARG A 241 -11.13 4.80 23.90
C ARG A 241 -9.75 4.20 23.73
N PHE A 242 -9.10 4.56 22.64
CA PHE A 242 -7.74 4.18 22.30
C PHE A 242 -6.86 5.42 22.13
N HIS A 243 -5.91 5.64 23.04
CA HIS A 243 -4.79 6.52 22.75
C HIS A 243 -3.86 5.83 21.75
N LEU A 244 -3.52 6.51 20.66
CA LEU A 244 -2.58 6.05 19.62
C LEU A 244 -1.29 6.88 19.69
N GLU A 245 -0.20 6.24 20.08
CA GLU A 245 1.14 6.78 19.96
C GLU A 245 1.54 6.78 18.48
N GLY A 246 1.57 7.98 17.89
CA GLY A 246 1.86 8.19 16.49
C GLY A 246 3.35 8.36 16.20
N ARG A 247 3.63 9.08 15.10
CA ARG A 247 4.97 9.33 14.56
C ARG A 247 5.08 10.77 14.06
N ALA A 248 6.29 11.31 13.87
CA ALA A 248 6.43 12.67 13.35
C ALA A 248 6.15 12.71 11.84
N GLY A 249 6.58 11.68 11.11
CA GLY A 249 6.15 11.34 9.75
C GLY A 249 6.24 9.85 9.46
N VAL A 250 5.73 9.44 8.31
CA VAL A 250 5.60 8.03 7.89
C VAL A 250 6.93 7.24 7.78
N PHE A 251 8.04 7.97 7.67
CA PHE A 251 9.39 7.38 7.59
C PHE A 251 9.91 6.92 8.96
N ASP A 252 9.40 7.43 10.08
CA ASP A 252 9.89 7.16 11.45
C ASP A 252 9.53 5.76 12.00
N GLY A 253 9.14 4.81 11.15
CA GLY A 253 8.71 3.47 11.54
C GLY A 253 7.18 3.31 11.62
N ALA A 254 6.74 2.18 12.15
CA ALA A 254 5.32 1.87 12.34
C ALA A 254 4.71 2.69 13.49
N ALA A 255 3.41 3.00 13.38
CA ALA A 255 2.64 3.67 14.43
C ALA A 255 1.65 2.71 15.12
N ASP A 256 1.08 3.14 16.25
CA ASP A 256 -0.16 2.55 16.74
C ASP A 256 -1.32 2.80 15.75
N PHE A 257 -2.35 1.95 15.79
CA PHE A 257 -3.56 2.13 14.98
C PHE A 257 -4.80 1.70 15.75
N ALA A 258 -5.96 2.27 15.41
CA ALA A 258 -7.25 1.79 15.91
C ALA A 258 -8.05 1.14 14.78
N TYR A 259 -8.54 -0.07 15.02
CA TYR A 259 -9.56 -0.70 14.18
C TYR A 259 -10.95 -0.34 14.73
N ALA A 260 -11.80 0.16 13.85
CA ALA A 260 -13.21 0.45 14.11
C ALA A 260 -14.09 -0.37 13.14
N PRO A 261 -15.13 -1.08 13.61
CA PRO A 261 -15.93 -1.94 12.75
C PRO A 261 -17.00 -1.16 11.98
N ARG A 262 -17.71 -1.84 11.07
CA ARG A 262 -18.97 -1.35 10.48
C ARG A 262 -20.01 -1.02 11.56
N GLU A 263 -20.91 -0.10 11.23
CA GLU A 263 -22.00 0.37 12.09
C GLU A 263 -21.51 0.94 13.43
N ALA A 264 -20.42 1.69 13.43
CA ALA A 264 -19.84 2.36 14.60
C ALA A 264 -19.77 3.89 14.39
N GLN A 265 -19.82 4.63 15.49
CA GLN A 265 -19.52 6.06 15.51
C GLN A 265 -18.12 6.28 16.06
N VAL A 266 -17.25 6.88 15.25
CA VAL A 266 -15.82 7.08 15.54
C VAL A 266 -15.52 8.57 15.66
N THR A 267 -14.82 8.96 16.71
CA THR A 267 -14.28 10.32 16.88
C THR A 267 -12.77 10.25 17.00
N VAL A 268 -12.06 10.99 16.15
CA VAL A 268 -10.60 11.14 16.20
C VAL A 268 -10.28 12.54 16.67
N SER A 269 -9.47 12.67 17.71
CA SER A 269 -9.05 13.95 18.28
C SER A 269 -7.55 14.01 18.53
N SER A 270 -6.92 15.18 18.38
CA SER A 270 -5.49 15.34 18.63
C SER A 270 -5.17 16.67 19.30
N ALA A 271 -4.48 16.60 20.44
CA ALA A 271 -4.01 17.79 21.16
C ALA A 271 -2.96 18.60 20.38
N ALA A 272 -2.12 17.92 19.58
CA ALA A 272 -1.03 18.53 18.80
C ALA A 272 -1.38 18.74 17.32
N GLY A 273 -2.50 18.18 16.85
CA GLY A 273 -2.82 18.07 15.43
C GLY A 273 -2.08 16.91 14.76
N GLY A 274 -2.40 16.66 13.50
CA GLY A 274 -1.80 15.57 12.74
C GLY A 274 -2.57 15.20 11.47
N ARG A 275 -2.09 14.16 10.80
CA ARG A 275 -2.71 13.58 9.58
C ARG A 275 -2.92 12.09 9.80
N PHE A 276 -4.16 11.64 9.61
CA PHE A 276 -4.62 10.30 9.98
C PHE A 276 -5.27 9.63 8.76
N ALA A 277 -4.68 8.54 8.29
CA ALA A 277 -5.29 7.69 7.27
C ALA A 277 -6.46 6.93 7.90
N LEU A 278 -7.62 7.01 7.24
CA LEU A 278 -8.83 6.24 7.50
C LEU A 278 -8.97 5.26 6.33
N ALA A 279 -8.17 4.20 6.35
CA ALA A 279 -8.30 3.09 5.40
C ALA A 279 -9.60 2.32 5.69
N SER A 280 -10.31 1.86 4.67
CA SER A 280 -11.61 1.22 4.84
C SER A 280 -11.92 0.14 3.82
N ALA A 281 -12.76 -0.83 4.19
CA ALA A 281 -13.31 -1.83 3.29
C ALA A 281 -14.79 -2.11 3.59
N GLU A 282 -15.64 -2.14 2.56
CA GLU A 282 -17.01 -2.68 2.68
C GLU A 282 -16.94 -4.15 3.12
N CYS A 283 -17.55 -4.49 4.26
CA CYS A 283 -17.38 -5.77 4.92
C CYS A 283 -18.71 -6.38 5.42
N ASP A 284 -18.71 -7.67 5.76
CA ASP A 284 -19.91 -8.41 6.17
C ASP A 284 -20.03 -8.53 7.70
N ARG A 285 -18.91 -8.64 8.43
CA ARG A 285 -18.88 -8.94 9.87
C ARG A 285 -18.49 -7.74 10.73
N ARG A 286 -19.33 -7.43 11.73
CA ARG A 286 -18.99 -6.49 12.81
C ARG A 286 -18.06 -7.16 13.85
N LEU A 287 -16.75 -6.98 13.69
CA LEU A 287 -15.75 -7.37 14.70
C LEU A 287 -15.71 -6.35 15.87
N PRO A 288 -15.05 -6.63 17.00
CA PRO A 288 -14.89 -5.64 18.08
C PRO A 288 -13.99 -4.46 17.66
N ALA A 289 -14.15 -3.28 18.26
CA ALA A 289 -13.13 -2.23 18.17
C ALA A 289 -11.84 -2.68 18.91
N ARG A 290 -10.67 -2.16 18.52
CA ARG A 290 -9.37 -2.52 19.16
C ARG A 290 -8.20 -1.64 18.69
N ARG A 291 -7.27 -1.32 19.60
CA ARG A 291 -5.93 -0.79 19.27
C ARG A 291 -4.98 -1.91 18.83
N GLY A 292 -4.35 -1.74 17.68
CA GLY A 292 -3.08 -2.39 17.33
C GLY A 292 -1.90 -1.54 17.84
N ARG A 293 -0.84 -2.20 18.32
CA ARG A 293 0.34 -1.51 18.88
C ARG A 293 1.52 -1.53 17.91
N ALA A 294 2.25 -0.41 17.80
CA ALA A 294 3.41 -0.27 16.93
C ALA A 294 4.44 -1.41 17.10
N ASP A 295 4.72 -1.80 18.37
CA ASP A 295 5.66 -2.87 18.74
C ASP A 295 5.17 -4.30 18.41
N ARG A 296 4.01 -4.44 17.75
CA ARG A 296 3.45 -5.70 17.26
C ARG A 296 3.18 -5.70 15.75
N VAL A 297 3.43 -4.59 15.06
CA VAL A 297 3.35 -4.53 13.59
C VAL A 297 4.56 -5.28 13.01
N PRO A 298 4.38 -6.37 12.24
CA PRO A 298 5.51 -7.03 11.59
C PRO A 298 6.19 -6.10 10.61
N VAL A 299 7.52 -6.02 10.72
CA VAL A 299 8.39 -5.26 9.83
C VAL A 299 9.27 -6.25 9.09
N GLU A 300 9.23 -6.21 7.76
CA GLU A 300 9.92 -7.15 6.88
C GLU A 300 10.76 -6.38 5.86
N ASP A 301 12.06 -6.65 5.80
CA ASP A 301 12.89 -6.23 4.68
C ASP A 301 12.68 -7.22 3.53
N ARG A 302 12.17 -6.75 2.39
CA ARG A 302 11.82 -7.57 1.22
C ARG A 302 12.64 -7.17 -0.02
N GLY A 303 13.06 -8.15 -0.81
CA GLY A 303 13.82 -7.96 -2.04
C GLY A 303 15.31 -7.65 -1.80
N ALA A 304 16.12 -7.69 -2.87
CA ALA A 304 17.57 -7.51 -2.77
C ALA A 304 18.11 -6.46 -3.76
N GLY A 305 19.22 -5.80 -3.39
CA GLY A 305 19.86 -4.76 -4.20
C GLY A 305 18.93 -3.57 -4.44
N THR A 306 18.82 -3.12 -5.70
CA THR A 306 17.89 -2.06 -6.11
C THR A 306 16.41 -2.42 -5.94
N CYS A 307 16.08 -3.68 -5.62
CA CYS A 307 14.71 -4.11 -5.32
C CYS A 307 14.39 -4.16 -3.82
N ALA A 308 15.34 -3.80 -2.94
CA ALA A 308 15.16 -3.86 -1.50
C ALA A 308 14.24 -2.74 -0.99
N ARG A 309 13.25 -3.09 -0.17
CA ARG A 309 12.34 -2.16 0.53
C ARG A 309 11.90 -2.73 1.87
N GLN A 310 11.53 -1.87 2.81
CA GLN A 310 10.91 -2.29 4.07
C GLN A 310 9.38 -2.28 3.94
N VAL A 311 8.72 -3.32 4.42
CA VAL A 311 7.25 -3.44 4.48
C VAL A 311 6.81 -3.52 5.94
N ARG A 312 5.70 -2.87 6.30
CA ARG A 312 5.10 -2.92 7.64
C ARG A 312 3.63 -3.32 7.53
N GLY A 313 3.27 -4.48 8.08
CA GLY A 313 1.97 -5.13 7.85
C GLY A 313 0.96 -4.88 8.97
N TYR A 314 -0.02 -4.00 8.75
CA TYR A 314 -1.04 -3.70 9.76
C TYR A 314 -2.16 -4.76 9.75
N CYS A 315 -3.06 -4.71 8.75
CA CYS A 315 -4.20 -5.63 8.61
C CYS A 315 -3.95 -6.79 7.63
N MET A 316 -2.69 -7.22 7.47
CA MET A 316 -2.38 -8.34 6.58
C MET A 316 -2.90 -9.68 7.15
N PRO A 317 -3.10 -10.71 6.31
CA PRO A 317 -3.52 -12.03 6.76
C PRO A 317 -2.53 -12.59 7.79
N GLY A 318 -3.03 -12.97 8.96
CA GLY A 318 -2.22 -13.49 10.07
C GLY A 318 -1.51 -12.45 10.95
N THR A 319 -1.43 -11.16 10.56
CA THR A 319 -0.79 -10.11 11.38
C THR A 319 -1.78 -9.48 12.37
N PHE A 320 -2.99 -9.18 11.89
CA PHE A 320 -4.09 -8.63 12.67
C PHE A 320 -5.43 -9.13 12.09
N ASP A 321 -6.44 -9.28 12.94
CA ASP A 321 -7.75 -9.71 12.45
C ASP A 321 -8.52 -8.53 11.84
N ALA A 322 -9.31 -8.82 10.81
CA ALA A 322 -10.15 -7.92 10.02
C ALA A 322 -11.09 -8.80 9.18
N ASP A 323 -12.18 -8.25 8.64
CA ASP A 323 -13.11 -9.05 7.87
C ASP A 323 -12.68 -9.22 6.41
N LYS A 324 -12.56 -8.11 5.67
CA LYS A 324 -12.05 -8.04 4.30
C LYS A 324 -10.83 -7.11 4.15
N LEU A 325 -10.69 -6.11 5.01
CA LEU A 325 -9.63 -5.08 4.93
C LEU A 325 -8.21 -5.66 5.09
N LEU A 326 -7.34 -5.37 4.14
CA LEU A 326 -5.89 -5.50 4.25
C LEU A 326 -5.24 -4.11 4.18
N VAL A 327 -4.24 -3.86 5.03
CA VAL A 327 -3.45 -2.63 5.03
C VAL A 327 -2.00 -2.95 5.34
N CYS A 328 -1.10 -2.46 4.50
CA CYS A 328 0.34 -2.41 4.76
C CYS A 328 0.92 -1.09 4.26
N GLU A 329 2.12 -0.76 4.70
CA GLU A 329 2.88 0.36 4.16
C GLU A 329 4.29 -0.09 3.76
N VAL A 330 4.90 0.62 2.81
CA VAL A 330 6.20 0.29 2.23
C VAL A 330 7.08 1.53 2.21
N VAL A 331 8.34 1.40 2.66
CA VAL A 331 9.39 2.41 2.48
C VAL A 331 10.45 1.88 1.52
N THR A 332 10.65 2.62 0.44
CA THR A 332 11.54 2.31 -0.68
C THR A 332 12.66 3.35 -0.71
N PRO A 333 13.93 2.95 -0.49
CA PRO A 333 15.05 3.88 -0.54
C PRO A 333 15.19 4.60 -1.88
N GLY A 334 15.67 5.83 -1.90
CA GLY A 334 15.80 6.62 -3.12
C GLY A 334 16.68 5.97 -4.19
N GLY A 335 16.11 5.71 -5.36
CA GLY A 335 16.72 4.95 -6.45
C GLY A 335 16.32 3.46 -6.50
N ASN A 336 15.67 2.93 -5.46
CA ASN A 336 15.15 1.56 -5.45
C ASN A 336 13.75 1.44 -6.09
N TRP A 337 13.42 0.21 -6.48
CA TRP A 337 12.20 -0.18 -7.18
C TRP A 337 11.41 -1.15 -6.29
N SER A 338 10.18 -0.79 -5.96
CA SER A 338 9.26 -1.56 -5.12
C SER A 338 7.95 -1.85 -5.85
N SER A 339 7.09 -2.69 -5.25
CA SER A 339 6.11 -3.52 -5.98
C SER A 339 6.74 -4.18 -7.23
N TYR A 340 8.00 -4.61 -7.09
CA TYR A 340 8.81 -5.21 -8.15
C TYR A 340 9.37 -6.59 -7.72
N PRO A 341 9.34 -7.64 -8.57
CA PRO A 341 8.68 -7.70 -9.88
C PRO A 341 7.20 -7.29 -9.83
N PRO A 342 6.65 -6.77 -10.95
CA PRO A 342 5.25 -6.34 -11.00
C PRO A 342 4.37 -7.55 -10.78
N HIS A 343 3.29 -7.39 -10.04
CA HIS A 343 2.38 -8.47 -9.70
C HIS A 343 0.94 -8.01 -9.84
N LYS A 344 0.02 -8.98 -9.90
CA LYS A 344 -1.42 -8.73 -9.95
C LYS A 344 -2.16 -9.64 -8.96
N HIS A 345 -3.35 -9.18 -8.59
CA HIS A 345 -4.35 -9.86 -7.77
C HIS A 345 -5.73 -9.40 -8.23
N ASP A 346 -6.13 -9.82 -9.43
CA ASP A 346 -7.34 -9.36 -10.14
C ASP A 346 -8.20 -10.49 -10.74
N GLU A 347 -7.78 -11.75 -10.58
CA GLU A 347 -8.52 -12.98 -10.90
C GLU A 347 -8.61 -13.91 -9.67
N GLU A 348 -9.77 -14.55 -9.45
CA GLU A 348 -9.95 -15.55 -8.39
C GLU A 348 -9.55 -16.94 -8.94
N ARG A 349 -8.40 -17.47 -8.51
CA ARG A 349 -7.91 -18.79 -8.94
C ARG A 349 -6.90 -19.38 -7.94
N ASP A 350 -6.47 -20.62 -8.18
CA ASP A 350 -5.37 -21.19 -7.39
C ASP A 350 -4.10 -20.31 -7.53
N GLY A 351 -3.57 -19.85 -6.39
CA GLY A 351 -2.45 -18.92 -6.31
C GLY A 351 -2.75 -17.42 -6.53
N GLU A 352 -3.99 -17.00 -6.79
CA GLU A 352 -4.33 -15.56 -6.92
C GLU A 352 -5.72 -15.21 -6.34
N SER A 353 -5.80 -14.11 -5.61
CA SER A 353 -7.04 -13.56 -5.03
C SER A 353 -7.47 -12.29 -5.77
N VAL A 354 -8.77 -12.01 -5.88
CA VAL A 354 -9.23 -10.69 -6.38
C VAL A 354 -9.14 -9.63 -5.28
N LEU A 355 -8.30 -8.60 -5.48
CA LEU A 355 -8.18 -7.44 -4.60
C LEU A 355 -8.13 -6.13 -5.40
N GLU A 356 -8.97 -5.17 -5.00
CA GLU A 356 -8.89 -3.75 -5.38
C GLU A 356 -7.81 -3.08 -4.53
N GLU A 357 -6.89 -2.31 -5.11
CA GLU A 357 -5.82 -1.65 -4.34
C GLU A 357 -5.75 -0.12 -4.53
N ILE A 358 -5.52 0.59 -3.43
CA ILE A 358 -5.19 2.03 -3.39
C ILE A 358 -3.73 2.17 -2.94
N TYR A 359 -2.91 2.86 -3.74
CA TYR A 359 -1.60 3.39 -3.32
C TYR A 359 -1.77 4.86 -2.93
N TYR A 360 -1.40 5.24 -1.71
CA TYR A 360 -1.25 6.63 -1.27
C TYR A 360 0.22 6.95 -1.00
N PHE A 361 0.79 8.00 -1.60
CA PHE A 361 2.23 8.26 -1.62
C PHE A 361 2.69 9.38 -0.68
N GLU A 362 3.90 9.23 -0.14
CA GLU A 362 4.66 10.28 0.57
C GLU A 362 6.16 10.23 0.17
N THR A 363 6.84 11.36 0.18
CA THR A 363 8.30 11.45 -0.08
C THR A 363 9.02 12.13 1.09
N ASP A 364 10.27 11.75 1.38
CA ASP A 364 11.01 12.33 2.52
C ASP A 364 11.35 13.84 2.36
N ARG A 365 11.18 14.36 1.13
CA ARG A 365 11.31 15.79 0.78
C ARG A 365 10.07 16.31 0.06
N PRO A 366 9.72 17.60 0.22
CA PRO A 366 8.69 18.28 -0.59
C PRO A 366 8.99 18.30 -2.09
N GLU A 367 10.27 18.29 -2.48
CA GLU A 367 10.72 18.25 -3.88
C GLU A 367 10.80 16.83 -4.45
N GLY A 368 10.57 15.81 -3.61
CA GLY A 368 10.67 14.40 -3.98
C GLY A 368 9.57 13.96 -4.93
N PHE A 369 9.86 12.90 -5.68
CA PHE A 369 8.91 12.25 -6.58
C PHE A 369 9.31 10.79 -6.82
N ALA A 370 8.40 10.03 -7.42
CA ALA A 370 8.66 8.70 -7.95
C ALA A 370 7.87 8.49 -9.25
N PHE A 371 8.18 7.42 -9.99
CA PHE A 371 7.31 6.93 -11.06
C PHE A 371 6.59 5.67 -10.61
N HIS A 372 5.27 5.61 -10.81
CA HIS A 372 4.47 4.41 -10.58
C HIS A 372 3.79 3.96 -11.88
N ARG A 373 3.76 2.66 -12.14
CA ARG A 373 3.13 2.06 -13.32
C ARG A 373 2.06 1.03 -12.95
N VAL A 374 0.96 1.03 -13.70
CA VAL A 374 -0.09 0.00 -13.71
C VAL A 374 -0.37 -0.37 -15.16
N TYR A 375 -0.42 -1.66 -15.49
CA TYR A 375 -0.65 -2.11 -16.87
C TYR A 375 -1.44 -3.43 -16.95
N GLY A 376 -2.42 -3.46 -17.84
CA GLY A 376 -3.39 -4.55 -17.95
C GLY A 376 -2.99 -5.66 -18.92
N THR A 377 -3.89 -6.63 -19.05
CA THR A 377 -3.82 -7.67 -20.09
C THR A 377 -4.57 -7.20 -21.35
N PRO A 378 -4.35 -7.81 -22.53
CA PRO A 378 -5.12 -7.48 -23.73
C PRO A 378 -6.65 -7.64 -23.60
N GLY A 379 -7.11 -8.49 -22.68
CA GLY A 379 -8.54 -8.68 -22.39
C GLY A 379 -9.12 -7.74 -21.33
N ARG A 380 -8.25 -7.11 -20.50
CA ARG A 380 -8.64 -6.17 -19.44
C ARG A 380 -7.63 -5.01 -19.40
N PRO A 381 -7.71 -4.08 -20.37
CA PRO A 381 -6.66 -3.10 -20.61
C PRO A 381 -6.71 -1.90 -19.65
N ILE A 382 -5.57 -1.61 -19.05
CA ILE A 382 -5.25 -0.39 -18.31
C ILE A 382 -3.81 0.00 -18.65
N ASP A 383 -3.51 1.30 -18.69
CA ASP A 383 -2.15 1.83 -18.81
C ASP A 383 -2.07 3.13 -17.99
N VAL A 384 -1.30 3.09 -16.92
CA VAL A 384 -1.02 4.22 -16.03
C VAL A 384 0.48 4.35 -15.92
N THR A 385 1.01 5.53 -16.15
CA THR A 385 2.39 5.89 -15.77
C THR A 385 2.31 7.28 -15.17
N ALA A 386 2.40 7.32 -13.84
CA ALA A 386 2.21 8.53 -13.05
C ALA A 386 3.55 8.96 -12.44
N GLU A 387 3.83 10.26 -12.48
CA GLU A 387 4.86 10.88 -11.66
C GLU A 387 4.19 11.28 -10.34
N VAL A 388 4.45 10.54 -9.26
CA VAL A 388 3.73 10.63 -7.99
C VAL A 388 4.54 11.39 -6.93
N ARG A 389 3.84 12.10 -6.04
CA ARG A 389 4.41 12.94 -4.97
C ARG A 389 3.66 12.75 -3.64
N THR A 390 4.14 13.40 -2.58
CA THR A 390 3.43 13.53 -1.30
C THR A 390 1.97 13.94 -1.49
N GLY A 391 1.06 13.09 -1.01
CA GLY A 391 -0.39 13.29 -1.07
C GLY A 391 -1.08 12.73 -2.31
N ASP A 392 -0.35 12.28 -3.33
CA ASP A 392 -0.93 11.66 -4.52
C ASP A 392 -1.49 10.26 -4.21
N VAL A 393 -2.52 9.86 -4.95
CA VAL A 393 -3.06 8.50 -4.95
C VAL A 393 -3.00 7.88 -6.35
N VAL A 394 -2.70 6.58 -6.42
CA VAL A 394 -2.98 5.76 -7.61
C VAL A 394 -3.97 4.64 -7.26
N LEU A 395 -4.98 4.47 -8.11
CA LEU A 395 -6.02 3.46 -8.02
C LEU A 395 -5.67 2.26 -8.92
N VAL A 396 -5.72 1.05 -8.37
CA VAL A 396 -5.41 -0.20 -9.05
C VAL A 396 -6.65 -1.10 -9.08
N PRO A 397 -7.49 -0.99 -10.13
CA PRO A 397 -8.70 -1.80 -10.28
C PRO A 397 -8.43 -3.19 -10.90
N HIS A 398 -7.23 -3.41 -11.46
CA HIS A 398 -6.74 -4.62 -12.12
C HIS A 398 -5.36 -4.39 -12.75
N GLY A 399 -4.78 -5.45 -13.32
CA GLY A 399 -3.50 -5.43 -14.02
C GLY A 399 -2.29 -5.59 -13.11
N TRP A 400 -1.12 -5.73 -13.73
CA TRP A 400 0.15 -5.69 -13.02
C TRP A 400 0.43 -4.27 -12.54
N HIS A 401 0.77 -4.15 -11.27
CA HIS A 401 0.98 -2.88 -10.59
C HIS A 401 2.32 -2.85 -9.87
N GLY A 402 2.87 -1.65 -9.80
CA GLY A 402 4.32 -1.49 -9.76
C GLY A 402 4.96 -1.70 -11.14
N PRO A 403 6.24 -1.31 -11.30
CA PRO A 403 7.12 -0.79 -10.26
C PRO A 403 6.72 0.60 -9.75
N SER A 404 6.93 0.81 -8.46
CA SER A 404 7.15 2.12 -7.84
C SER A 404 8.65 2.38 -7.83
N ALA A 405 9.13 3.23 -8.74
CA ALA A 405 10.54 3.59 -8.88
C ALA A 405 10.82 4.92 -8.16
N ALA A 406 11.44 4.85 -6.97
CA ALA A 406 11.81 6.02 -6.18
C ALA A 406 12.91 6.83 -6.90
N ALA A 407 12.78 8.15 -6.97
CA ALA A 407 13.82 8.98 -7.59
C ALA A 407 15.12 8.93 -6.75
N PRO A 408 16.32 8.92 -7.39
CA PRO A 408 17.59 8.90 -6.66
C PRO A 408 17.71 10.10 -5.69
N GLY A 409 17.96 9.80 -4.41
CA GLY A 409 18.07 10.81 -3.36
C GLY A 409 16.76 11.20 -2.65
N TYR A 410 15.63 10.57 -2.99
CA TYR A 410 14.34 10.75 -2.34
C TYR A 410 13.74 9.42 -1.91
N ASP A 411 13.57 9.21 -0.61
CA ASP A 411 12.94 7.99 -0.10
C ASP A 411 11.42 8.07 -0.33
N LEU A 412 10.86 7.00 -0.91
CA LEU A 412 9.44 6.89 -1.25
C LEU A 412 8.73 6.01 -0.23
N PHE A 413 7.69 6.56 0.39
CA PHE A 413 6.70 5.82 1.15
C PHE A 413 5.43 5.62 0.32
N TYR A 414 4.76 4.50 0.52
CA TYR A 414 3.34 4.39 0.22
C TYR A 414 2.56 3.53 1.21
N LEU A 415 1.29 3.90 1.40
CA LEU A 415 0.28 3.13 2.11
C LEU A 415 -0.58 2.39 1.09
N ASN A 416 -0.71 1.07 1.27
CA ASN A 416 -1.57 0.19 0.48
C ASN A 416 -2.85 -0.10 1.26
N VAL A 417 -4.01 0.13 0.63
CA VAL A 417 -5.32 -0.31 1.15
C VAL A 417 -5.92 -1.28 0.14
N MET A 418 -6.23 -2.49 0.60
CA MET A 418 -6.78 -3.55 -0.25
C MET A 418 -8.01 -4.21 0.38
N ALA A 419 -8.92 -4.67 -0.47
CA ALA A 419 -10.06 -5.51 -0.13
C ALA A 419 -10.63 -6.15 -1.41
N GLY A 420 -11.49 -7.15 -1.26
CA GLY A 420 -12.10 -7.85 -2.39
C GLY A 420 -13.21 -8.82 -1.98
N PRO A 421 -13.89 -9.45 -2.95
CA PRO A 421 -15.08 -10.26 -2.69
C PRO A 421 -14.78 -11.65 -2.09
N GLY A 422 -13.56 -12.16 -2.31
CA GLY A 422 -13.14 -13.51 -1.92
C GLY A 422 -12.78 -13.67 -0.43
N ARG A 423 -11.93 -14.65 -0.13
CA ARG A 423 -11.34 -14.82 1.20
C ARG A 423 -10.29 -13.73 1.45
N ARG A 424 -10.16 -13.26 2.70
CA ARG A 424 -9.11 -12.29 3.11
C ARG A 424 -7.72 -12.94 3.13
N ASP A 425 -7.18 -13.18 1.95
CA ASP A 425 -5.81 -13.57 1.67
C ASP A 425 -5.15 -12.53 0.74
N TRP A 426 -3.81 -12.53 0.69
CA TRP A 426 -3.04 -11.73 -0.26
C TRP A 426 -2.24 -12.69 -1.14
N LEU A 427 -2.88 -13.18 -2.20
CA LEU A 427 -2.29 -14.13 -3.15
C LEU A 427 -2.06 -13.43 -4.49
N ILE A 428 -0.81 -13.47 -4.97
CA ILE A 428 -0.34 -12.64 -6.07
C ILE A 428 0.29 -13.49 -7.18
N THR A 429 0.11 -13.07 -8.44
CA THR A 429 0.86 -13.60 -9.58
C THR A 429 1.78 -12.51 -10.13
N ASP A 430 3.09 -12.78 -10.19
CA ASP A 430 4.07 -11.92 -10.86
C ASP A 430 3.82 -11.84 -12.38
N ASP A 431 4.29 -10.78 -13.03
CA ASP A 431 4.45 -10.74 -14.48
C ASP A 431 5.45 -11.83 -14.93
N PRO A 432 5.07 -12.81 -15.76
CA PRO A 432 5.96 -13.86 -16.24
C PRO A 432 7.22 -13.34 -16.96
N ALA A 433 7.19 -12.14 -17.54
CA ALA A 433 8.36 -11.51 -18.17
C ALA A 433 9.41 -11.02 -17.14
N HIS A 434 9.03 -10.92 -15.86
CA HIS A 434 9.84 -10.32 -14.80
C HIS A 434 10.00 -11.21 -13.56
N ALA A 435 9.19 -12.26 -13.40
CA ALA A 435 9.21 -13.19 -12.27
C ALA A 435 10.60 -13.82 -12.00
N TRP A 436 11.40 -14.05 -13.05
CA TRP A 436 12.78 -14.57 -12.96
C TRP A 436 13.70 -13.74 -12.04
N ILE A 437 13.38 -12.47 -11.79
CA ILE A 437 14.19 -11.60 -10.95
C ILE A 437 14.15 -12.05 -9.48
N ARG A 438 13.08 -12.71 -9.01
CA ARG A 438 13.00 -13.19 -7.61
C ARG A 438 14.09 -14.22 -7.29
N SER A 439 14.37 -15.18 -8.18
CA SER A 439 15.43 -16.17 -7.96
C SER A 439 16.85 -15.58 -7.94
N THR A 440 17.02 -14.30 -8.32
CA THR A 440 18.30 -13.58 -8.18
C THR A 440 18.55 -13.05 -6.76
N TRP A 441 17.58 -13.18 -5.85
CA TRP A 441 17.67 -12.73 -4.47
C TRP A 441 18.22 -13.83 -3.57
N ASP A 442 17.68 -15.06 -3.66
CA ASP A 442 18.12 -16.24 -2.89
C ASP A 442 19.63 -16.48 -3.05
N ALA A 443 20.13 -16.40 -4.29
CA ALA A 443 21.53 -16.57 -4.64
C ALA A 443 22.49 -15.50 -4.04
N LYS A 444 21.97 -14.43 -3.43
CA LYS A 444 22.77 -13.38 -2.77
C LYS A 444 22.84 -13.54 -1.25
N GLU A 445 22.01 -14.39 -0.67
CA GLU A 445 22.06 -14.70 0.76
C GLU A 445 23.19 -15.70 1.08
N THR A 446 23.55 -16.56 0.10
CA THR A 446 24.68 -17.51 0.19
C THR A 446 26.07 -16.88 -0.03
N ALA A 447 26.16 -15.56 -0.20
CA ALA A 447 27.37 -14.84 -0.64
C ALA A 447 27.82 -13.76 0.35
N ARG A 448 27.67 -14.01 1.66
CA ARG A 448 28.05 -13.11 2.76
C ARG A 448 28.86 -13.83 3.83
#